data_AF-A0A0F8WZ96-F1
#
_entry.id   AF-A0A0F8WZ96-F1
#
_cell.length_a   1.000
_cell.length_b   1.000
_cell.length_c   1.000
_cell.angle_alpha   90.00
_cell.angle_beta   90.00
_cell.angle_gamma   90.00
#
_symmetry.space_group_name_H-M   'P 1'
#
loop_
_entity.id
_entity.type
_entity.pdbx_description
1 polymer ?
#
loop_
_entity_poly.entity_id
_entity_poly.type
_entity_poly.pdbx_seq_one_letter_code
_entity_poly.pdbx_strand_id
1 'polypeptide(L)'
;EETVTILTDAHLAVIKELERHGMGPMEEVEFPPYRVDCYIPAYHIAIEIDGAQHNARADRKRDRELNAEYSLYVFHVAADDAKSPDEWLDSLSLFLDYVQPTRDERWAACEMKTPWL
;
A
#
# COMPACT_ATOMS: atom_id res chain seq x y z
N GLU A 1 22.53 -4.72 8.29
CA GLU A 1 21.80 -4.52 9.55
C GLU A 1 20.34 -4.79 9.23
N GLU A 2 19.73 -5.80 9.85
CA GLU A 2 18.27 -5.92 9.81
C GLU A 2 17.72 -4.78 10.67
N THR A 3 17.20 -3.73 10.01
CA THR A 3 16.35 -2.76 10.69
C THR A 3 15.09 -3.51 11.11
N VAL A 4 15.02 -3.92 12.37
CA VAL A 4 13.79 -4.41 12.99
C VAL A 4 12.81 -3.25 12.97
N THR A 5 11.95 -3.20 11.95
CA THR A 5 10.88 -2.20 11.91
C THR A 5 9.90 -2.56 13.02
N ILE A 6 9.77 -1.69 14.01
CA ILE A 6 8.72 -1.81 15.00
C ILE A 6 7.46 -1.26 14.33
N LEU A 7 6.55 -2.14 13.89
CA LEU A 7 5.24 -1.73 13.41
C LEU A 7 4.55 -0.87 14.48
N THR A 8 4.08 0.30 14.08
CA THR A 8 3.38 1.18 15.00
C THR A 8 1.97 0.66 15.26
N ASP A 9 1.35 1.12 16.36
CA ASP A 9 -0.06 0.88 16.64
C ASP A 9 -0.99 1.17 15.45
N ALA A 10 -0.65 2.16 14.62
CA ALA A 10 -1.42 2.52 13.44
C ALA A 10 -1.27 1.46 12.34
N HIS A 11 -0.06 0.96 12.10
CA HIS A 11 0.18 -0.12 11.13
C HIS A 11 -0.60 -1.36 11.51
N LEU A 12 -0.49 -1.78 12.78
CA LEU A 12 -1.21 -2.94 13.30
C LEU A 12 -2.74 -2.79 13.20
N ALA A 13 -3.26 -1.58 13.44
CA ALA A 13 -4.69 -1.31 13.31
C ALA A 13 -5.16 -1.47 11.85
N VAL A 14 -4.45 -0.86 10.89
CA VAL A 14 -4.78 -0.98 9.46
C VAL A 14 -4.68 -2.42 8.99
N ILE A 15 -3.57 -3.11 9.27
CA ILE A 15 -3.36 -4.52 8.88
C ILE A 15 -4.49 -5.39 9.39
N LYS A 16 -4.83 -5.29 10.68
CA LYS A 16 -5.91 -6.08 11.28
C LYS A 16 -7.25 -5.86 10.59
N GLU A 17 -7.55 -4.61 10.20
CA GLU A 17 -8.77 -4.29 9.48
C GLU A 17 -8.75 -4.85 8.05
N LEU A 18 -7.65 -4.74 7.33
CA LEU A 18 -7.48 -5.35 6.00
C LEU A 18 -7.63 -6.88 6.05
N GLU A 19 -7.03 -7.54 7.05
CA GLU A 19 -7.16 -8.98 7.30
C GLU A 19 -8.60 -9.37 7.60
N ARG A 20 -9.29 -8.62 8.47
CA ARG A 20 -10.70 -8.86 8.83
C ARG A 20 -11.62 -8.79 7.60
N HIS A 21 -11.27 -7.97 6.61
CA HIS A 21 -11.98 -7.85 5.35
C HIS A 21 -11.47 -8.81 4.27
N GLY A 22 -10.57 -9.74 4.61
CA GLY A 22 -10.12 -10.81 3.72
C GLY A 22 -9.17 -10.35 2.61
N MET A 23 -8.50 -9.20 2.78
CA MET A 23 -7.64 -8.64 1.73
C MET A 23 -6.27 -9.30 1.62
N GLY A 24 -5.81 -9.99 2.68
CA GLY A 24 -4.52 -10.70 2.70
C GLY A 24 -3.31 -9.79 2.45
N PRO A 25 -3.09 -8.76 3.28
CA PRO A 25 -1.95 -7.86 3.12
C PRO A 25 -0.63 -8.61 3.29
N MET A 26 0.35 -8.27 2.45
CA MET A 26 1.76 -8.59 2.66
C MET A 26 2.44 -7.36 3.26
N GLU A 27 3.06 -7.52 4.42
CA GLU A 27 3.67 -6.42 5.17
C GLU A 27 5.10 -6.12 4.68
N GLU A 28 5.48 -4.84 4.74
CA GLU A 28 6.86 -4.37 4.49
C GLU A 28 7.49 -4.87 3.18
N VAL A 29 6.71 -4.88 2.10
CA VAL A 29 7.14 -5.42 0.82
C VAL A 29 8.08 -4.46 0.10
N GLU A 30 9.21 -4.99 -0.36
CA GLU A 30 10.19 -4.25 -1.14
C GLU A 30 9.71 -4.01 -2.58
N PHE A 31 9.80 -2.76 -3.01
CA PHE A 31 9.68 -2.27 -4.39
C PHE A 31 10.84 -1.30 -4.65
N PRO A 32 12.07 -1.80 -4.86
CA PRO A 32 13.29 -0.99 -4.80
C PRO A 32 13.24 0.28 -5.68
N PRO A 33 13.69 1.44 -5.17
CA PRO A 33 14.40 1.66 -3.91
C PRO A 33 13.48 1.84 -2.69
N TYR A 34 12.19 1.56 -2.84
CA TYR A 34 11.17 1.79 -1.81
C TYR A 34 10.77 0.50 -1.12
N ARG A 35 10.20 0.66 0.06
CA ARG A 35 9.49 -0.39 0.80
C ARG A 35 8.13 0.16 1.16
N VAL A 36 7.08 -0.60 0.86
CA VAL A 36 5.69 -0.20 1.14
C VAL A 36 5.22 -0.88 2.42
N ASP A 37 4.37 -0.21 3.20
CA ASP A 37 3.91 -0.77 4.48
C ASP A 37 3.06 -2.02 4.27
N CYS A 38 2.19 -2.00 3.27
CA CYS A 38 1.33 -3.12 2.90
C CYS A 38 1.22 -3.22 1.38
N TYR A 39 1.33 -4.43 0.85
CA TYR A 39 1.01 -4.78 -0.53
C TYR A 39 -0.21 -5.70 -0.57
N ILE A 40 -1.17 -5.43 -1.46
CA ILE A 40 -2.38 -6.25 -1.63
C ILE A 40 -2.33 -6.97 -2.99
N PRO A 41 -1.93 -8.26 -3.05
CA PRO A 41 -1.72 -8.96 -4.31
C PRO A 41 -2.97 -9.09 -5.19
N ALA A 42 -4.14 -9.23 -4.57
CA ALA A 42 -5.42 -9.38 -5.27
C ALA A 42 -5.74 -8.16 -6.14
N TYR A 43 -5.29 -6.97 -5.75
CA TYR A 43 -5.56 -5.71 -6.45
C TYR A 43 -4.32 -5.08 -7.08
N HIS A 44 -3.13 -5.62 -6.80
CA HIS A 44 -1.84 -5.06 -7.19
C HIS A 44 -1.76 -3.55 -6.84
N ILE A 45 -1.83 -3.28 -5.54
CA ILE A 45 -1.74 -1.94 -4.94
C ILE A 45 -0.87 -1.97 -3.70
N ALA A 46 -0.31 -0.81 -3.35
CA ALA A 46 0.29 -0.55 -2.06
C ALA A 46 -0.68 0.22 -1.16
N ILE A 47 -0.56 0.01 0.14
CA ILE A 47 -1.16 0.82 1.20
C ILE A 47 -0.03 1.37 2.08
N GLU A 48 -0.03 2.68 2.29
CA GLU A 48 0.93 3.42 3.12
C GLU A 48 0.20 4.02 4.33
N ILE A 49 0.79 3.89 5.52
CA ILE A 49 0.28 4.45 6.77
C ILE A 49 1.08 5.72 7.10
N ASP A 50 0.54 6.87 6.72
CA ASP A 50 1.22 8.15 6.82
C ASP A 50 1.22 8.69 8.26
N GLY A 51 2.40 8.77 8.89
CA GLY A 51 2.56 9.48 10.16
C GLY A 51 2.44 11.01 10.01
N ALA A 52 2.22 11.70 11.13
CA ALA A 52 2.05 13.17 11.17
C ALA A 52 3.21 14.00 10.57
N GLN A 53 4.39 13.40 10.36
CA GLN A 53 5.56 14.04 9.75
C GLN A 53 5.70 13.78 8.24
N HIS A 54 4.65 13.28 7.57
CA HIS A 54 4.69 13.00 6.13
C HIS A 54 5.07 14.25 5.31
N ASN A 55 5.83 14.05 4.25
CA ASN A 55 6.20 15.12 3.34
C ASN A 55 5.49 14.89 2.02
N ALA A 56 4.35 15.55 1.85
CA ALA A 56 3.48 15.39 0.68
C ALA A 56 4.19 15.59 -0.68
N ARG A 57 5.37 16.26 -0.74
CA ARG A 57 6.16 16.34 -1.98
C ARG A 57 6.99 15.06 -2.21
N ALA A 58 7.58 14.52 -1.15
CA ALA A 58 8.33 13.26 -1.21
C ALA A 58 7.39 12.09 -1.52
N ASP A 59 6.24 12.02 -0.86
CA ASP A 59 5.24 10.96 -1.04
C ASP A 59 4.75 10.96 -2.49
N ARG A 60 4.30 12.13 -2.99
CA ARG A 60 3.90 12.27 -4.40
C ARG A 60 5.00 11.96 -5.42
N LYS A 61 6.28 12.03 -5.04
CA LYS A 61 7.38 11.62 -5.91
C LYS A 61 7.50 10.10 -5.88
N ARG A 62 7.53 9.50 -4.68
CA ARG A 62 7.55 8.06 -4.46
C ARG A 62 6.40 7.37 -5.18
N ASP A 63 5.17 7.83 -5.00
CA ASP A 63 3.99 7.17 -5.59
C ASP A 63 4.03 7.20 -7.12
N ARG A 64 4.56 8.30 -7.69
CA ARG A 64 4.77 8.41 -9.14
C ARG A 64 5.84 7.44 -9.64
N GLU A 65 6.91 7.24 -8.88
CA GLU A 65 7.98 6.31 -9.24
C GLU A 65 7.53 4.85 -9.08
N LEU A 66 6.79 4.53 -8.00
CA LEU A 66 6.15 3.23 -7.82
C LEU A 66 5.18 2.91 -8.97
N ASN A 67 4.37 3.89 -9.37
CA ASN A 67 3.45 3.70 -10.49
C ASN A 67 4.20 3.55 -11.82
N ALA A 68 5.21 4.37 -12.09
CA ALA A 68 5.95 4.32 -13.35
C ALA A 68 6.76 3.03 -13.52
N GLU A 69 7.37 2.53 -12.43
CA GLU A 69 8.26 1.37 -12.49
C GLU A 69 7.50 0.05 -12.36
N TYR A 70 6.55 0.02 -11.42
CA TYR A 70 5.87 -1.20 -10.98
C TYR A 70 4.38 -1.22 -11.28
N SER A 71 3.82 -0.22 -11.98
CA SER A 71 2.36 -0.10 -12.20
C SER A 71 1.54 -0.17 -10.91
N LEU A 72 2.16 0.25 -9.80
CA LEU A 72 1.62 0.13 -8.45
C LEU A 72 0.92 1.45 -8.09
N TYR A 73 -0.39 1.37 -7.83
CA TYR A 73 -1.11 2.50 -7.22
C TYR A 73 -0.96 2.42 -5.71
N VAL A 74 -0.89 3.59 -5.07
CA VAL A 74 -0.71 3.73 -3.62
C VAL A 74 -1.97 4.34 -3.02
N PHE A 75 -2.52 3.70 -1.99
CA PHE A 75 -3.57 4.23 -1.15
C PHE A 75 -3.00 4.64 0.20
N HIS A 76 -3.32 5.84 0.68
CA HIS A 76 -2.78 6.36 1.93
C HIS A 76 -3.84 6.32 3.02
N VAL A 77 -3.46 5.80 4.18
CA VAL A 77 -4.22 5.91 5.43
C VAL A 77 -3.44 6.82 6.35
N ALA A 78 -4.04 7.93 6.80
CA ALA A 78 -3.40 8.74 7.82
C ALA A 78 -3.32 7.96 9.14
N ALA A 79 -2.19 8.02 9.83
CA ALA A 79 -1.99 7.29 11.09
C ALA A 79 -3.02 7.69 12.17
N ASP A 80 -3.50 8.93 12.11
CA ASP A 80 -4.55 9.44 13.01
C ASP A 80 -5.92 8.78 12.75
N ASP A 81 -6.17 8.33 11.51
CA ASP A 81 -7.42 7.68 11.08
C ASP A 81 -7.34 6.14 11.14
N ALA A 82 -6.16 5.57 11.35
CA ALA A 82 -5.91 4.13 11.33
C ALA A 82 -6.85 3.32 12.26
N LYS A 83 -7.24 3.90 13.41
CA LYS A 83 -8.14 3.27 14.40
C LYS A 83 -9.63 3.58 14.18
N SER A 84 -9.97 4.35 13.13
CA SER A 84 -11.32 4.78 12.78
C SER A 84 -11.66 4.33 11.35
N PRO A 85 -11.95 3.03 11.14
CA PRO A 85 -11.90 2.41 9.82
C PRO A 85 -12.99 2.81 8.85
N ASP A 86 -14.14 3.28 9.33
CA ASP A 86 -15.32 3.52 8.48
C ASP A 86 -15.00 4.45 7.29
N GLU A 87 -14.36 5.60 7.54
CA GLU A 87 -14.11 6.59 6.48
C GLU A 87 -13.04 6.14 5.47
N TRP A 88 -11.95 5.55 5.94
CA TRP A 88 -10.88 5.11 5.04
C TRP A 88 -11.21 3.79 4.34
N LEU A 89 -12.07 2.92 4.91
CA LEU A 89 -12.58 1.74 4.23
C LEU A 89 -13.52 2.09 3.08
N ASP A 90 -14.41 3.08 3.27
CA ASP A 90 -15.27 3.58 2.19
C ASP A 90 -14.43 4.15 1.05
N SER A 91 -13.41 4.94 1.40
CA SER A 91 -12.45 5.51 0.43
C SER A 91 -11.63 4.42 -0.26
N LEU A 92 -11.20 3.40 0.47
CA LEU A 92 -10.49 2.25 -0.07
C LEU A 92 -11.38 1.49 -1.05
N SER A 93 -12.66 1.26 -0.73
CA SER A 93 -13.59 0.58 -1.65
C SER A 93 -13.70 1.30 -2.99
N LEU A 94 -13.87 2.63 -2.98
CA LEU A 94 -13.92 3.43 -4.21
C LEU A 94 -12.62 3.36 -5.01
N PHE A 95 -11.48 3.35 -4.31
CA PHE A 95 -10.18 3.19 -4.92
C PHE A 95 -10.01 1.80 -5.54
N LEU A 96 -10.46 0.75 -4.86
CA LEU A 96 -10.44 -0.63 -5.36
C LEU A 96 -11.27 -0.77 -6.64
N ASP A 97 -12.48 -0.19 -6.68
CA ASP A 97 -13.34 -0.18 -7.87
C ASP A 97 -12.65 0.51 -9.07
N TYR A 98 -11.84 1.54 -8.82
CA TYR A 98 -11.08 2.22 -9.87
C TYR A 98 -9.90 1.39 -10.39
N VAL A 99 -9.15 0.73 -9.50
CA VAL A 99 -7.90 0.02 -9.87
C VAL A 99 -8.13 -1.40 -10.34
N GLN A 100 -9.18 -2.08 -9.87
CA GLN A 100 -9.43 -3.49 -10.16
C GLN A 100 -9.54 -3.80 -11.67
N PRO A 101 -10.21 -2.99 -12.51
CA PRO A 101 -10.36 -3.29 -13.93
C PRO A 101 -9.05 -3.43 -14.71
N THR A 102 -7.97 -2.79 -14.24
CA THR A 102 -6.66 -2.81 -14.91
C THR A 102 -5.62 -3.64 -14.16
N ARG A 103 -6.01 -4.35 -13.09
CA ARG A 103 -5.09 -5.09 -12.22
C ARG A 103 -4.19 -6.05 -13.00
N ASP A 104 -4.77 -6.89 -13.85
CA ASP A 104 -4.02 -7.93 -14.58
C ASP A 104 -3.07 -7.33 -15.61
N GLU A 105 -3.50 -6.27 -16.31
CA GLU A 105 -2.65 -5.55 -17.26
C GLU A 105 -1.46 -4.90 -16.57
N ARG A 106 -1.68 -4.27 -15.41
CA ARG A 106 -0.63 -3.66 -14.59
C ARG A 106 0.37 -4.70 -14.09
N TRP A 107 -0.13 -5.83 -13.57
CA TRP A 107 0.73 -6.93 -13.12
C TRP A 107 1.59 -7.48 -14.25
N ALA A 108 0.99 -7.78 -15.40
CA ALA A 108 1.72 -8.31 -16.56
C ALA A 108 2.82 -7.35 -17.06
N ALA A 109 2.65 -6.04 -16.89
CA ALA A 109 3.65 -5.04 -17.27
C ALA A 109 4.89 -5.03 -16.36
N CYS A 110 4.80 -5.54 -15.12
CA CYS A 110 5.85 -5.42 -14.12
C CYS A 110 6.28 -6.73 -13.45
N GLU A 111 5.65 -7.87 -13.76
CA GLU A 111 5.95 -9.19 -13.17
C GLU A 111 7.46 -9.53 -13.26
N MET A 112 8.07 -9.33 -14.42
CA MET A 112 9.51 -9.57 -14.61
C MET A 112 10.42 -8.65 -13.77
N LYS A 113 9.90 -7.51 -13.31
CA LYS A 113 10.62 -6.55 -12.45
C LYS A 113 10.44 -6.85 -10.97
N THR A 114 9.55 -7.77 -10.60
CA THR A 114 9.21 -8.13 -9.22
C THR A 114 9.30 -9.64 -8.96
N PRO A 115 10.43 -10.31 -9.30
CA PRO A 115 10.57 -11.77 -9.20
C PRO A 115 10.52 -12.35 -7.78
N TRP A 116 10.40 -11.51 -6.75
CA TRP A 116 10.28 -11.90 -5.34
C TRP A 116 8.82 -11.96 -4.86
N LEU A 117 7.86 -11.54 -5.69
CA LEU A 117 6.43 -11.64 -5.45
C LEU A 117 5.88 -12.93 -6.08
#